data_AF-A0A7L5RVK4-F1
#
_entry.id   AF-A0A7L5RVK4-F1
#
_cell.length_a   1.000
_cell.length_b   1.000
_cell.length_c   1.000
_cell.angle_alpha   90.00
_cell.angle_beta   90.00
_cell.angle_gamma   90.00
#
_symmetry.space_group_name_H-M   'P 1'
#
loop_
_entity.id
_entity.type
_entity.pdbx_description
1 polymer ?
#
loop_
_entity_poly.entity_id
_entity_poly.type
_entity_poly.pdbx_seq_one_letter_code
_entity_poly.pdbx_strand_id
1 'polypeptide(L)'
;MSTLNEKTFKEKITDFFKKLFSFEPKRNFFGLPIFRVTIGFFFGLAAIATCLIIVFSDLQCDLSYNGFNHAITIFKFPLGILAAAIPIIALLAANHKSEQTRETIRIASSNNNFTNYHKHISEFEVYIEKHHDDNEIKIKSLRDLHKTSFPNARNGDYGASELLHGKAKFILKKIEILNDVQEEVIKKREEIEAKNSGEKYKLSKQMDNLKEEIIELNKKLNSHRQQNSQTKESPQKDQTDNEIESLIDDNISAQRKILSDLDKISEKTNGPLNDNTEKYQKAAQSLKQEIIAAANTMGIKKSLTHINKDGTIINTEHDILSESTYTMSPDHITSTGETVINFINLSLRFDDDFKEDTNINNFMKIYKTSKHDSPAEKYKEYKKYKKSNQTPA
;
A
#
# COMPACT_ATOMS: atom_id res chain seq x y z
N MET A 1 -6.45 -57.25 -48.23
CA MET A 1 -5.10 -56.65 -48.39
C MET A 1 -5.11 -55.33 -49.20
N SER A 2 -6.25 -54.73 -49.56
CA SER A 2 -6.32 -53.53 -50.43
C SER A 2 -6.58 -52.19 -49.73
N THR A 3 -6.85 -52.16 -48.42
CA THR A 3 -7.27 -50.93 -47.71
C THR A 3 -6.11 -50.07 -47.19
N LEU A 4 -4.88 -50.58 -47.13
CA LEU A 4 -3.72 -49.80 -46.65
C LEU A 4 -3.19 -48.77 -47.67
N ASN A 5 -3.54 -48.91 -48.95
CA ASN A 5 -3.01 -48.06 -50.02
C ASN A 5 -3.82 -46.75 -50.20
N GLU A 6 -5.09 -46.72 -49.80
CA GLU A 6 -5.93 -45.54 -50.00
C GLU A 6 -5.65 -44.42 -48.99
N LYS A 7 -5.42 -44.78 -47.72
CA LYS A 7 -5.15 -43.78 -46.66
C LYS A 7 -3.83 -43.05 -46.89
N THR A 8 -2.77 -43.79 -47.23
CA THR A 8 -1.44 -43.24 -47.51
C THR A 8 -1.43 -42.36 -48.76
N PHE A 9 -2.23 -42.70 -49.78
CA PHE A 9 -2.41 -41.88 -50.96
C PHE A 9 -3.11 -40.55 -50.65
N LYS A 10 -4.22 -40.59 -49.88
CA LYS A 10 -4.93 -39.38 -49.45
C LYS A 10 -4.03 -38.44 -48.66
N GLU A 11 -3.29 -38.96 -47.68
CA GLU A 11 -2.34 -38.17 -46.86
C GLU A 11 -1.31 -37.46 -47.75
N LYS A 12 -0.68 -38.18 -48.68
CA LYS A 12 0.29 -37.62 -49.64
C LYS A 12 -0.32 -36.54 -50.52
N ILE A 13 -1.56 -36.71 -50.97
CA ILE A 13 -2.26 -35.70 -51.77
C ILE A 13 -2.52 -34.43 -50.95
N THR A 14 -3.02 -34.56 -49.72
CA THR A 14 -3.24 -33.40 -48.85
C THR A 14 -1.95 -32.66 -48.54
N ASP A 15 -0.87 -33.38 -48.26
CA ASP A 15 0.44 -32.77 -48.00
C ASP A 15 0.99 -32.07 -49.24
N PHE A 16 0.82 -32.68 -50.42
CA PHE A 16 1.19 -32.06 -51.68
C PHE A 16 0.42 -30.76 -51.90
N PHE A 17 -0.91 -30.76 -51.76
CA PHE A 17 -1.72 -29.55 -51.90
C PHE A 17 -1.38 -28.51 -50.84
N LYS A 18 -1.17 -28.92 -49.58
CA LYS A 18 -0.77 -28.02 -48.50
C LYS A 18 0.56 -27.32 -48.82
N LYS A 19 1.54 -28.05 -49.35
CA LYS A 19 2.82 -27.49 -49.78
C LYS A 19 2.70 -26.64 -51.05
N LEU A 20 1.78 -26.99 -51.95
CA LEU A 20 1.52 -26.21 -53.15
C LEU A 20 0.92 -24.84 -52.79
N PHE A 21 -0.08 -24.83 -51.91
CA PHE A 21 -0.83 -23.64 -51.48
C PHE A 21 -0.22 -22.91 -50.28
N SER A 22 0.95 -23.32 -49.77
CA SER A 22 1.61 -22.61 -48.67
C SER A 22 2.29 -21.34 -49.18
N PHE A 23 1.87 -20.19 -48.66
CA PHE A 23 2.51 -18.90 -48.89
C PHE A 23 3.63 -18.70 -47.88
N GLU A 24 4.87 -18.94 -48.28
CA GLU A 24 6.03 -18.65 -47.46
C GLU A 24 6.37 -17.15 -47.55
N PRO A 25 6.23 -16.36 -46.47
CA PRO A 25 6.43 -14.90 -46.52
C PRO A 25 7.87 -14.52 -46.87
N LYS A 26 8.84 -15.39 -46.54
CA LYS A 26 10.28 -15.15 -46.78
C LYS A 26 10.74 -15.42 -48.22
N ARG A 27 9.90 -16.07 -49.05
CA ARG A 27 10.25 -16.35 -50.45
C ARG A 27 9.74 -15.25 -51.36
N ASN A 28 10.47 -15.00 -52.44
CA ASN A 28 10.01 -14.15 -53.53
C ASN A 28 8.73 -14.72 -54.16
N PHE A 29 7.80 -13.85 -54.56
CA PHE A 29 6.50 -14.24 -55.13
C PHE A 29 6.63 -15.21 -56.32
N PHE A 30 7.53 -14.91 -57.26
CA PHE A 30 7.82 -15.77 -58.43
C PHE A 30 8.46 -17.13 -58.07
N GLY A 31 8.97 -17.27 -56.85
CA GLY A 31 9.53 -18.50 -56.30
C GLY A 31 8.47 -19.45 -55.72
N LEU A 32 7.22 -19.02 -55.58
CA LEU A 32 6.17 -19.82 -54.98
C LEU A 32 5.69 -20.93 -55.94
N PRO A 33 5.53 -22.18 -55.47
CA PRO A 33 5.00 -23.28 -56.29
C PRO A 33 3.61 -22.99 -56.86
N ILE A 34 2.72 -22.38 -56.06
CA ILE A 34 1.37 -22.01 -56.52
C ILE A 34 1.41 -21.07 -57.72
N PHE A 35 2.32 -20.09 -57.72
CA PHE A 35 2.47 -19.15 -58.81
C PHE A 35 2.92 -19.86 -60.10
N ARG A 36 3.94 -20.72 -60.01
CA ARG A 36 4.46 -21.48 -61.16
C ARG A 36 3.43 -22.45 -61.72
N VAL A 37 2.67 -23.14 -60.86
CA VAL A 37 1.60 -24.04 -61.31
C VAL A 37 0.45 -23.26 -61.93
N THR A 38 0.08 -22.10 -61.38
CA THR A 38 -0.97 -21.25 -61.96
C THR A 38 -0.59 -20.78 -63.36
N ILE A 39 0.62 -20.23 -63.52
CA ILE A 39 1.12 -19.83 -64.85
C ILE A 39 1.19 -21.03 -65.79
N GLY A 40 1.81 -22.13 -65.37
CA GLY A 40 1.93 -23.34 -66.18
C GLY A 40 0.57 -23.88 -66.62
N PHE A 41 -0.44 -23.80 -65.76
CA PHE A 41 -1.81 -24.20 -66.07
C PHE A 41 -2.44 -23.32 -67.16
N PHE A 42 -2.39 -21.99 -67.02
CA PHE A 42 -2.96 -21.07 -68.02
C PHE A 42 -2.22 -21.13 -69.36
N PHE A 43 -0.89 -21.21 -69.34
CA PHE A 43 -0.10 -21.39 -70.56
C PHE A 43 -0.35 -22.74 -71.21
N GLY A 44 -0.45 -23.82 -70.43
CA GLY A 44 -0.78 -25.15 -70.94
C GLY A 44 -2.15 -25.19 -71.59
N LEU A 45 -3.17 -24.61 -70.95
CA LEU A 45 -4.53 -24.54 -71.48
C LEU A 45 -4.60 -23.71 -72.78
N ALA A 46 -3.91 -22.56 -72.81
CA ALA A 46 -3.81 -21.75 -74.01
C ALA A 46 -3.07 -22.47 -75.14
N ALA A 47 -1.98 -23.20 -74.84
CA ALA A 47 -1.23 -23.97 -75.83
C ALA A 47 -2.06 -25.12 -76.42
N ILE A 48 -2.83 -25.84 -75.59
CA ILE A 48 -3.76 -26.88 -76.05
C ILE A 48 -4.82 -26.26 -76.96
N ALA A 49 -5.43 -25.15 -76.57
CA ALA A 49 -6.44 -24.46 -77.38
C ALA A 49 -5.87 -23.97 -78.73
N THR A 50 -4.66 -23.39 -78.73
CA THR A 50 -3.95 -23.00 -79.95
C THR A 50 -3.65 -24.21 -80.85
N CYS A 51 -3.20 -25.33 -80.28
CA CYS A 51 -2.94 -26.56 -81.04
C CYS A 51 -4.22 -27.10 -81.70
N LEU A 52 -5.33 -27.12 -80.97
CA LEU A 52 -6.63 -27.53 -81.52
C LEU A 52 -7.06 -26.62 -82.68
N ILE A 53 -6.92 -25.30 -82.54
CA ILE A 53 -7.26 -24.36 -83.62
C ILE A 53 -6.40 -24.65 -84.87
N ILE A 54 -5.10 -24.88 -84.70
CA ILE A 54 -4.18 -25.15 -85.83
C ILE A 54 -4.52 -26.48 -86.51
N VAL A 55 -4.82 -27.53 -85.76
CA VAL A 55 -5.07 -28.87 -86.32
C VAL A 55 -6.42 -28.94 -87.05
N PHE A 56 -7.44 -28.22 -86.55
CA PHE A 56 -8.81 -28.33 -87.05
C PHE A 56 -9.23 -27.18 -87.99
N SER A 57 -8.36 -26.20 -88.26
CA SER A 57 -8.69 -25.06 -89.11
C SER A 57 -7.75 -24.96 -90.32
N ASP A 58 -8.29 -24.65 -91.49
CA ASP A 58 -7.50 -24.40 -92.71
C ASP A 58 -6.88 -23.00 -92.68
N LEU A 59 -5.78 -22.85 -91.95
CA LEU A 59 -5.08 -21.57 -91.79
C LEU A 59 -4.15 -21.28 -92.98
N GLN A 60 -4.31 -20.10 -93.58
CA GLN A 60 -3.38 -19.58 -94.59
C GLN A 60 -2.46 -18.53 -93.96
N CYS A 61 -1.17 -18.61 -94.27
CA CYS A 61 -0.19 -17.64 -93.80
C CYS A 61 -0.26 -16.37 -94.66
N ASP A 62 -0.81 -15.30 -94.11
CA ASP A 62 -0.79 -13.96 -94.69
C ASP A 62 -0.05 -13.00 -93.75
N LEU A 63 1.05 -12.41 -94.23
CA LEU A 63 1.87 -11.45 -93.49
C LEU A 63 1.42 -9.99 -93.74
N SER A 64 0.32 -9.79 -94.47
CA SER A 64 -0.31 -8.48 -94.62
C SER A 64 -1.01 -8.05 -93.33
N TYR A 65 -1.41 -6.77 -93.26
CA TYR A 65 -2.19 -6.26 -92.12
C TYR A 65 -3.52 -7.01 -91.93
N ASN A 66 -4.11 -7.52 -93.03
CA ASN A 66 -5.33 -8.32 -92.97
C ASN A 66 -5.07 -9.68 -92.29
N GLY A 67 -3.97 -10.34 -92.64
CA GLY A 67 -3.54 -11.58 -92.02
C GLY A 67 -3.32 -11.44 -90.50
N PHE A 68 -2.67 -10.38 -90.04
CA PHE A 68 -2.50 -10.11 -88.60
C PHE A 68 -3.84 -9.92 -87.86
N ASN A 69 -4.76 -9.12 -88.41
CA ASN A 69 -6.09 -8.93 -87.81
C ASN A 69 -6.90 -10.23 -87.77
N HIS A 70 -6.79 -11.04 -88.82
CA HIS A 70 -7.43 -12.35 -88.89
C HIS A 70 -6.84 -13.32 -87.86
N ALA A 71 -5.51 -13.35 -87.69
CA ALA A 71 -4.84 -14.16 -86.68
C ALA A 71 -5.30 -13.79 -85.25
N ILE A 72 -5.38 -12.48 -84.92
CA ILE A 72 -5.90 -12.03 -83.61
C ILE A 72 -7.34 -12.49 -83.41
N THR A 73 -8.16 -12.44 -84.46
CA THR A 73 -9.57 -12.87 -84.41
C THR A 73 -9.68 -14.36 -84.13
N ILE A 74 -8.89 -15.19 -84.82
CA ILE A 74 -8.84 -16.64 -84.65
C ILE A 74 -8.31 -17.02 -83.25
N PHE A 75 -7.19 -16.44 -82.83
CA PHE A 75 -6.53 -16.77 -81.55
C PHE A 75 -7.09 -15.99 -80.35
N LYS A 76 -8.23 -15.32 -80.51
CA LYS A 76 -8.88 -14.56 -79.44
C LYS A 76 -9.17 -15.42 -78.20
N PHE A 77 -9.53 -16.69 -78.38
CA PHE A 77 -9.84 -17.58 -77.27
C PHE A 77 -8.60 -17.96 -76.42
N PRO A 78 -7.49 -18.48 -76.99
CA PRO A 78 -6.24 -18.67 -76.26
C PRO A 78 -5.71 -17.38 -75.60
N LEU A 79 -5.80 -16.25 -76.30
CA LEU A 79 -5.44 -14.94 -75.73
C LEU A 79 -6.33 -14.57 -74.53
N GLY A 80 -7.62 -14.86 -74.59
CA GLY A 80 -8.56 -14.69 -73.49
C GLY A 80 -8.20 -15.53 -72.26
N ILE A 81 -7.78 -16.78 -72.46
CA ILE A 81 -7.28 -17.65 -71.38
C ILE A 81 -6.05 -17.02 -70.70
N LEU A 82 -5.08 -16.56 -71.50
CA LEU A 82 -3.88 -15.89 -70.96
C LEU A 82 -4.23 -14.58 -70.24
N ALA A 83 -5.18 -13.81 -70.76
CA ALA A 83 -5.66 -12.59 -70.11
C ALA A 83 -6.34 -12.88 -68.76
N ALA A 84 -7.07 -13.99 -68.64
CA ALA A 84 -7.69 -14.41 -67.39
C ALA A 84 -6.67 -14.79 -66.30
N ALA A 85 -5.43 -15.12 -66.66
CA ALA A 85 -4.36 -15.36 -65.70
C ALA A 85 -3.99 -14.10 -64.91
N ILE A 86 -4.12 -12.91 -65.51
CA ILE A 86 -3.73 -11.62 -64.89
C ILE A 86 -4.47 -11.37 -63.57
N PRO A 87 -5.82 -11.34 -63.50
CA PRO A 87 -6.53 -11.09 -62.24
C PRO A 87 -6.24 -12.16 -61.18
N ILE A 88 -6.02 -13.41 -61.58
CA ILE A 88 -5.70 -14.50 -60.66
C ILE A 88 -4.31 -14.32 -60.07
N ILE A 89 -3.32 -13.99 -60.89
CA ILE A 89 -1.96 -13.67 -60.43
C ILE A 89 -1.98 -12.45 -59.51
N ALA A 90 -2.76 -11.42 -59.85
CA ALA A 90 -2.92 -10.23 -59.01
C ALA A 90 -3.49 -10.58 -57.63
N LEU A 91 -4.50 -11.45 -57.57
CA LEU A 91 -5.07 -11.94 -56.31
C LEU A 91 -4.04 -12.75 -55.49
N LEU A 92 -3.28 -13.63 -56.13
CA LEU A 92 -2.19 -14.39 -55.48
C LEU A 92 -1.11 -13.46 -54.92
N ALA A 93 -0.74 -12.40 -55.67
CA ALA A 93 0.23 -11.41 -55.24
C ALA A 93 -0.27 -10.60 -54.03
N ALA A 94 -1.54 -10.19 -54.06
CA ALA A 94 -2.18 -9.51 -52.92
C ALA A 94 -2.17 -10.39 -51.66
N ASN A 95 -2.49 -11.68 -51.80
CA ASN A 95 -2.45 -12.63 -50.68
C ASN A 95 -1.03 -12.83 -50.14
N HIS A 96 -0.02 -12.99 -51.01
CA HIS A 96 1.38 -13.10 -50.60
C HIS A 96 1.84 -11.87 -49.82
N LYS A 97 1.48 -10.66 -50.26
CA LYS A 97 1.77 -9.42 -49.54
C LYS A 97 1.11 -9.39 -48.16
N SER A 98 -0.14 -9.88 -48.04
CA SER A 98 -0.82 -9.98 -46.75
C SER A 98 -0.08 -10.88 -45.77
N GLU A 99 0.38 -12.05 -46.22
CA GLU A 99 1.18 -12.98 -45.41
C GLU A 99 2.54 -12.40 -45.02
N GLN A 100 3.19 -11.67 -45.93
CA GLN A 100 4.41 -10.92 -45.60
C GLN A 100 4.18 -9.88 -44.52
N THR A 101 3.11 -9.08 -44.63
CA THR A 101 2.75 -8.10 -43.61
C THR A 101 2.47 -8.76 -42.26
N ARG A 102 1.76 -9.89 -42.24
CA ARG A 102 1.48 -10.66 -41.03
C ARG A 102 2.77 -11.12 -40.32
N GLU A 103 3.71 -11.68 -41.07
CA GLU A 103 4.99 -12.12 -40.51
C GLU A 103 5.83 -10.94 -40.01
N THR A 104 5.86 -9.83 -40.75
CA THR A 104 6.55 -8.61 -40.31
C THR A 104 5.96 -8.07 -39.01
N ILE A 105 4.63 -8.04 -38.86
CA ILE A 105 3.96 -7.65 -37.60
C ILE A 105 4.35 -8.59 -36.47
N ARG A 106 4.40 -9.90 -36.72
CA ARG A 106 4.80 -10.90 -35.72
C ARG A 106 6.24 -10.66 -35.24
N ILE A 107 7.18 -10.44 -36.16
CA ILE A 107 8.57 -10.14 -35.85
C ILE A 107 8.68 -8.80 -35.09
N ALA A 108 7.99 -7.76 -35.55
CA ALA A 108 7.97 -6.46 -34.90
C ALA A 108 7.39 -6.54 -33.49
N SER A 109 6.32 -7.29 -33.27
CA SER A 109 5.72 -7.53 -31.96
C SER A 109 6.68 -8.27 -31.02
N SER A 110 7.37 -9.30 -31.50
CA SER A 110 8.40 -10.00 -30.71
C SER A 110 9.56 -9.07 -30.31
N ASN A 111 10.04 -8.23 -31.24
CA ASN A 111 11.08 -7.25 -30.95
C ASN A 111 10.60 -6.18 -29.98
N ASN A 112 9.36 -5.70 -30.13
CA ASN A 112 8.75 -4.74 -29.23
C ASN A 112 8.65 -5.30 -27.80
N ASN A 113 8.17 -6.53 -27.65
CA ASN A 113 8.10 -7.20 -26.35
C ASN A 113 9.49 -7.33 -25.70
N PHE A 114 10.51 -7.69 -26.47
CA PHE A 114 11.89 -7.77 -25.98
C PHE A 114 12.42 -6.41 -25.51
N THR A 115 12.28 -5.36 -26.34
CA THR A 115 12.72 -4.00 -26.01
C THR A 115 11.99 -3.47 -24.78
N ASN A 116 10.67 -3.66 -24.70
CA ASN A 116 9.86 -3.21 -23.58
C ASN A 116 10.21 -3.96 -22.29
N TYR A 117 10.48 -5.27 -22.34
CA TYR A 117 10.95 -6.02 -21.18
C TYR A 117 12.27 -5.44 -20.63
N HIS A 118 13.24 -5.16 -21.50
CA HIS A 118 14.52 -4.57 -21.10
C HIS A 118 14.39 -3.13 -20.61
N LYS A 119 13.47 -2.35 -21.17
CA LYS A 119 13.17 -1.01 -20.68
C LYS A 119 12.52 -1.06 -19.30
N HIS A 120 11.51 -1.91 -19.12
CA HIS A 120 10.80 -2.06 -17.86
C HIS A 120 11.71 -2.51 -16.71
N ILE A 121 12.63 -3.45 -16.94
CA ILE A 121 13.59 -3.87 -15.91
C ILE A 121 14.58 -2.73 -15.57
N SER A 122 15.00 -1.94 -16.55
CA SER A 122 15.90 -0.80 -16.31
C SER A 122 15.22 0.31 -15.52
N GLU A 123 13.96 0.64 -15.86
CA GLU A 123 13.16 1.62 -15.12
C GLU A 123 12.88 1.12 -13.69
N PHE A 124 12.62 -0.18 -13.53
CA PHE A 124 12.49 -0.79 -12.21
C PHE A 124 13.77 -0.71 -11.39
N GLU A 125 14.95 -1.00 -11.98
CA GLU A 125 16.25 -0.88 -11.30
C GLU A 125 16.46 0.56 -10.79
N VAL A 126 16.30 1.57 -11.67
CA VAL A 126 16.42 3.00 -11.31
C VAL A 126 15.43 3.40 -10.22
N TYR A 127 14.21 2.86 -10.28
CA TYR A 127 13.18 3.16 -9.32
C TYR A 127 13.51 2.64 -7.92
N ILE A 128 13.97 1.40 -7.82
CA ILE A 128 14.37 0.81 -6.53
C ILE A 128 15.59 1.55 -5.99
N GLU A 129 16.61 1.81 -6.80
CA GLU A 129 17.80 2.57 -6.37
C GLU A 129 17.45 3.96 -5.79
N LYS A 130 16.42 4.61 -6.33
CA LYS A 130 15.99 5.93 -5.86
C LYS A 130 15.23 5.91 -4.52
N HIS A 131 14.53 4.82 -4.20
CA HIS A 131 13.62 4.75 -3.04
C HIS A 131 14.04 3.73 -1.98
N HIS A 132 15.10 2.98 -2.23
CA HIS A 132 15.65 2.01 -1.30
C HIS A 132 16.57 2.71 -0.29
N ASP A 133 16.28 2.56 1.00
CA ASP A 133 17.24 2.90 2.07
C ASP A 133 18.13 1.69 2.33
N ASP A 134 19.44 1.85 2.10
CA ASP A 134 20.44 0.78 2.25
C ASP A 134 20.50 0.19 3.67
N ASN A 135 19.92 0.88 4.66
CA ASN A 135 19.95 0.46 6.05
C ASN A 135 18.86 -0.55 6.43
N GLU A 136 17.79 -0.72 5.64
CA GLU A 136 16.63 -1.52 6.06
C GLU A 136 16.60 -2.93 5.46
N ILE A 137 16.87 -3.10 4.15
CA ILE A 137 16.69 -4.40 3.48
C ILE A 137 17.84 -4.64 2.50
N LYS A 138 18.54 -5.77 2.59
CA LYS A 138 19.56 -6.11 1.57
C LYS A 138 18.91 -6.86 0.41
N ILE A 139 18.67 -6.17 -0.71
CA ILE A 139 18.19 -6.82 -1.95
C ILE A 139 19.37 -7.52 -2.62
N LYS A 140 19.36 -8.86 -2.63
CA LYS A 140 20.43 -9.67 -3.24
C LYS A 140 20.59 -9.45 -4.75
N SER A 141 19.46 -9.26 -5.45
CA SER A 141 19.42 -9.16 -6.92
C SER A 141 18.14 -8.43 -7.34
N LEU A 142 18.29 -7.23 -7.91
CA LEU A 142 17.16 -6.44 -8.43
C LEU A 142 16.42 -7.19 -9.54
N ARG A 143 17.13 -8.00 -10.34
CA ARG A 143 16.55 -8.76 -11.45
C ARG A 143 15.71 -9.94 -10.97
N ASP A 144 16.13 -10.63 -9.90
CA ASP A 144 15.33 -11.71 -9.32
C ASP A 144 14.09 -11.15 -8.62
N LEU A 145 14.23 -9.99 -7.97
CA LEU A 145 13.09 -9.26 -7.43
C LEU A 145 12.12 -8.89 -8.55
N HIS A 146 12.59 -8.25 -9.63
CA HIS A 146 11.79 -7.92 -10.80
C HIS A 146 11.07 -9.14 -11.40
N LYS A 147 11.79 -10.25 -11.59
CA LYS A 147 11.22 -11.50 -12.12
C LYS A 147 10.14 -12.09 -11.22
N THR A 148 10.27 -11.93 -9.90
CA THR A 148 9.28 -12.42 -8.93
C THR A 148 8.08 -11.46 -8.85
N SER A 149 8.33 -10.17 -8.97
CA SER A 149 7.30 -9.13 -8.98
C SER A 149 6.48 -9.11 -10.27
N PHE A 150 7.10 -9.40 -11.42
CA PHE A 150 6.49 -9.32 -12.76
C PHE A 150 6.80 -10.57 -13.59
N PRO A 151 6.25 -11.75 -13.21
CA PRO A 151 6.62 -13.03 -13.81
C PRO A 151 6.30 -13.12 -15.31
N ASN A 152 5.30 -12.38 -15.79
CA ASN A 152 4.86 -12.41 -17.18
C ASN A 152 5.45 -11.27 -18.05
N ALA A 153 6.33 -10.41 -17.52
CA ALA A 153 6.85 -9.25 -18.24
C ALA A 153 7.54 -9.62 -19.56
N ARG A 154 8.16 -10.80 -19.64
CA ARG A 154 8.79 -11.32 -20.87
C ARG A 154 7.80 -11.56 -22.01
N ASN A 155 6.53 -11.78 -21.68
CA ASN A 155 5.45 -11.99 -22.63
C ASN A 155 4.72 -10.69 -22.99
N GLY A 156 5.19 -9.55 -22.48
CA GLY A 156 4.56 -8.24 -22.66
C GLY A 156 3.46 -7.91 -21.65
N ASP A 157 3.28 -8.73 -20.62
CA ASP A 157 2.36 -8.49 -19.51
C ASP A 157 3.14 -7.97 -18.30
N TYR A 158 3.04 -6.67 -18.06
CA TYR A 158 3.77 -5.95 -16.99
C TYR A 158 2.96 -5.85 -15.69
N GLY A 159 1.87 -6.62 -15.54
CA GLY A 159 1.12 -6.69 -14.29
C GLY A 159 1.95 -7.28 -13.15
N ALA A 160 1.81 -6.70 -11.96
CA ALA A 160 2.42 -7.24 -10.75
C ALA A 160 1.84 -8.63 -10.42
N SER A 161 2.64 -9.51 -9.81
CA SER A 161 2.20 -10.84 -9.46
C SER A 161 1.08 -10.79 -8.41
N GLU A 162 0.09 -11.67 -8.56
CA GLU A 162 -1.01 -11.80 -7.59
C GLU A 162 -0.49 -12.06 -6.17
N LEU A 163 0.66 -12.72 -6.05
CA LEU A 163 1.35 -12.93 -4.77
C LEU A 163 1.78 -11.60 -4.13
N LEU A 164 2.30 -10.66 -4.93
CA LEU A 164 2.71 -9.35 -4.46
C LEU A 164 1.49 -8.53 -4.03
N HIS A 165 0.41 -8.59 -4.81
CA HIS A 165 -0.86 -7.95 -4.47
C HIS A 165 -1.45 -8.52 -3.17
N GLY A 166 -1.44 -9.84 -3.01
CA GLY A 166 -1.91 -10.51 -1.79
C GLY A 166 -1.09 -10.15 -0.55
N LYS A 167 0.24 -10.12 -0.68
CA LYS A 167 1.14 -9.69 0.40
C LYS A 167 0.96 -8.23 0.76
N ALA A 168 0.90 -7.33 -0.22
CA ALA A 168 0.68 -5.91 0.01
C ALA A 168 -0.64 -5.66 0.75
N LYS A 169 -1.72 -6.32 0.31
CA LYS A 169 -3.03 -6.25 0.98
C LYS A 169 -2.98 -6.77 2.43
N PHE A 170 -2.24 -7.85 2.68
CA PHE A 170 -2.06 -8.36 4.04
C PHE A 170 -1.29 -7.39 4.94
N ILE A 171 -0.23 -6.75 4.42
CA ILE A 171 0.54 -5.77 5.19
C ILE A 171 -0.30 -4.51 5.46
N LEU A 172 -1.06 -4.00 4.48
CA LEU A 172 -1.98 -2.88 4.70
C LEU A 172 -2.98 -3.16 5.80
N LYS A 173 -3.59 -4.35 5.79
CA LYS A 173 -4.53 -4.76 6.82
C LYS A 173 -3.87 -4.81 8.20
N LYS A 174 -2.59 -5.20 8.29
CA LYS A 174 -1.85 -5.16 9.55
C LYS A 174 -1.57 -3.74 10.03
N ILE A 175 -1.21 -2.83 9.13
CA ILE A 175 -1.00 -1.41 9.47
C ILE A 175 -2.30 -0.78 9.96
N GLU A 176 -3.42 -1.07 9.29
CA GLU A 176 -4.75 -0.62 9.71
C GLU A 176 -5.06 -1.06 11.15
N ILE A 177 -4.86 -2.35 11.47
CA ILE A 177 -5.05 -2.88 12.83
C ILE A 177 -4.12 -2.20 13.85
N LEU A 178 -2.86 -1.93 13.48
CA LEU A 178 -1.91 -1.27 14.38
C LEU A 178 -2.32 0.18 14.68
N ASN A 179 -2.80 0.90 13.67
CA ASN A 179 -3.31 2.26 13.83
C ASN A 179 -4.56 2.27 14.74
N ASP A 180 -5.49 1.33 14.55
CA ASP A 180 -6.67 1.21 15.42
C ASP A 180 -6.29 0.96 16.88
N VAL A 181 -5.30 0.09 17.13
CA VAL A 181 -4.78 -0.18 18.48
C VAL A 181 -4.11 1.06 19.08
N GLN A 182 -3.35 1.80 18.28
CA GLN A 182 -2.70 3.03 18.73
C GLN A 182 -3.72 4.10 19.14
N GLU A 183 -4.77 4.30 18.36
CA GLU A 183 -5.87 5.21 18.69
C GLU A 183 -6.60 4.79 19.98
N GLU A 184 -6.84 3.48 20.18
CA GLU A 184 -7.44 2.98 21.42
C GLU A 184 -6.54 3.23 22.64
N VAL A 185 -5.22 3.06 22.49
CA VAL A 185 -4.23 3.33 23.55
C VAL A 185 -4.19 4.82 23.90
N ILE A 186 -4.20 5.70 22.89
CA ILE A 186 -4.24 7.17 23.09
C ILE A 186 -5.50 7.55 23.87
N LYS A 187 -6.67 7.06 23.45
CA LYS A 187 -7.95 7.35 24.13
C LYS A 187 -7.96 6.87 25.58
N LYS A 188 -7.47 5.66 25.86
CA LYS A 188 -7.36 5.15 27.24
C LYS A 188 -6.42 6.00 28.09
N ARG A 189 -5.33 6.51 27.51
CA ARG A 189 -4.40 7.40 28.20
C ARG A 189 -5.08 8.72 28.59
N GLU A 190 -5.83 9.31 27.68
CA GLU A 190 -6.61 10.54 27.94
C GLU A 190 -7.66 10.32 29.03
N GLU A 191 -8.37 9.19 29.02
CA GLU A 191 -9.34 8.84 30.08
C GLU A 191 -8.67 8.69 31.46
N ILE A 192 -7.48 8.11 31.52
CA ILE A 192 -6.69 7.99 32.77
C ILE A 192 -6.22 9.37 33.24
N GLU A 193 -5.72 10.22 32.34
CA GLU A 193 -5.30 11.60 32.66
C GLU A 193 -6.48 12.46 33.14
N ALA A 194 -7.66 12.30 32.54
CA ALA A 194 -8.89 12.96 32.98
C ALA A 194 -9.33 12.51 34.39
N LYS A 195 -9.26 11.21 34.68
CA LYS A 195 -9.56 10.67 36.03
C LYS A 195 -8.57 11.20 37.07
N ASN A 196 -7.27 11.16 36.75
CA ASN A 196 -6.20 11.61 37.64
C ASN A 196 -6.27 13.12 37.90
N SER A 197 -6.60 13.94 36.90
CA SER A 197 -6.78 15.39 37.10
C SER A 197 -7.99 15.71 37.97
N GLY A 198 -9.10 14.97 37.84
CA GLY A 198 -10.27 15.08 38.70
C GLY A 198 -9.98 14.72 40.17
N GLU A 199 -9.21 13.65 40.40
CA GLU A 199 -8.78 13.28 41.75
C GLU A 199 -7.81 14.30 42.35
N LYS A 200 -6.87 14.80 41.55
CA LYS A 200 -5.94 15.86 41.96
C LYS A 200 -6.67 17.15 42.37
N TYR A 201 -7.70 17.54 41.62
CA TYR A 201 -8.54 18.71 41.95
C TYR A 201 -9.30 18.51 43.28
N LYS A 202 -9.89 17.32 43.49
CA LYS A 202 -10.59 17.00 44.76
C LYS A 202 -9.64 17.09 45.96
N LEU A 203 -8.42 16.57 45.81
CA LEU A 203 -7.40 16.59 46.86
C LEU A 203 -6.93 18.02 47.19
N SER A 204 -6.72 18.86 46.17
CA SER A 204 -6.37 20.28 46.36
C SER A 204 -7.45 21.02 47.15
N LYS A 205 -8.73 20.81 46.81
CA LYS A 205 -9.85 21.44 47.51
C LYS A 205 -9.95 21.01 48.98
N GLN A 206 -9.66 19.74 49.28
CA GLN A 206 -9.59 19.26 50.66
C GLN A 206 -8.45 19.93 51.43
N MET A 207 -7.28 20.11 50.81
CA MET A 207 -6.16 20.84 51.42
C MET A 207 -6.50 22.31 51.69
N ASP A 208 -7.18 22.99 50.78
CA ASP A 208 -7.54 24.40 50.96
C ASP A 208 -8.55 24.57 52.11
N ASN A 209 -9.57 23.71 52.18
CA ASN A 209 -10.50 23.69 53.32
C ASN A 209 -9.77 23.48 54.65
N LEU A 210 -8.78 22.59 54.67
CA LEU A 210 -8.00 22.28 55.87
C LEU A 210 -7.13 23.46 56.31
N LYS A 211 -6.55 24.21 55.35
CA LYS A 211 -5.78 25.43 55.65
C LYS A 211 -6.67 26.49 56.29
N GLU A 212 -7.88 26.68 55.80
CA GLU A 212 -8.84 27.62 56.38
C GLU A 212 -9.21 27.23 57.82
N GLU A 213 -9.43 25.94 58.10
CA GLU A 213 -9.70 25.45 59.46
C GLU A 213 -8.54 25.72 60.43
N ILE A 214 -7.29 25.51 59.97
CA ILE A 214 -6.08 25.85 60.74
C ILE A 214 -5.99 27.36 61.00
N ILE A 215 -6.29 28.20 60.01
CA ILE A 215 -6.28 29.67 60.15
C ILE A 215 -7.32 30.10 61.19
N GLU A 216 -8.53 29.53 61.15
CA GLU A 216 -9.61 29.86 62.09
C GLU A 216 -9.25 29.42 63.53
N LEU A 217 -8.69 28.22 63.71
CA LEU A 217 -8.21 27.72 65.01
C LEU A 217 -7.13 28.63 65.59
N ASN A 218 -6.15 29.04 64.77
CA ASN A 218 -5.10 29.96 65.21
C ASN A 218 -5.66 31.34 65.61
N LYS A 219 -6.67 31.84 64.88
CA LYS A 219 -7.35 33.09 65.22
C LYS A 219 -8.05 32.98 66.58
N LYS A 220 -8.77 31.87 66.83
CA LYS A 220 -9.41 31.58 68.13
C LYS A 220 -8.38 31.54 69.26
N LEU A 221 -7.29 30.79 69.09
CA LEU A 221 -6.21 30.67 70.07
C LEU A 221 -5.61 32.04 70.43
N ASN A 222 -5.34 32.88 69.41
CA ASN A 222 -4.78 34.21 69.63
C ASN A 222 -5.75 35.15 70.35
N SER A 223 -7.05 35.08 70.06
CA SER A 223 -8.06 35.86 70.77
C SER A 223 -8.15 35.49 72.25
N HIS A 224 -8.04 34.20 72.57
CA HIS A 224 -8.02 33.71 73.95
C HIS A 224 -6.76 34.17 74.71
N ARG A 225 -5.60 34.15 74.05
CA ARG A 225 -4.34 34.68 74.63
C ARG A 225 -4.44 36.18 74.94
N GLN A 226 -5.10 36.97 74.08
CA GLN A 226 -5.31 38.39 74.32
C GLN A 226 -6.25 38.66 75.50
N GLN A 227 -7.33 37.89 75.65
CA GLN A 227 -8.23 37.97 76.81
C GLN A 227 -7.51 37.64 78.13
N ASN A 228 -6.66 36.61 78.13
CA ASN A 228 -5.89 36.25 79.33
C ASN A 228 -4.79 37.27 79.68
N SER A 229 -4.28 38.01 78.69
CA SER A 229 -3.32 39.09 78.91
C SER A 229 -3.93 40.30 79.63
N GLN A 230 -5.25 40.49 79.54
CA GLN A 230 -6.01 41.56 80.21
C GLN A 230 -6.52 41.16 81.60
N THR A 231 -6.40 39.89 81.98
CA THR A 231 -6.86 39.35 83.27
C THR A 231 -5.68 39.05 84.19
N LYS A 232 -4.77 40.02 84.35
CA LYS A 232 -3.73 39.98 85.39
C LYS A 232 -4.29 40.68 86.62
N GLU A 233 -4.33 39.96 87.75
CA GLU A 233 -4.82 40.38 89.09
C GLU A 233 -6.26 39.96 89.49
N SER A 234 -6.63 38.70 89.22
CA SER A 234 -7.72 38.02 89.93
C SER A 234 -7.29 36.59 90.35
N PRO A 235 -7.67 36.08 91.54
CA PRO A 235 -7.27 34.77 92.06
C PRO A 235 -7.89 33.56 91.31
N GLN A 236 -8.44 33.75 90.12
CA GLN A 236 -9.04 32.71 89.27
C GLN A 236 -8.07 32.12 88.23
N LYS A 237 -6.75 32.28 88.42
CA LYS A 237 -5.70 31.86 87.48
C LYS A 237 -5.67 30.35 87.21
N ASP A 238 -5.99 29.53 88.21
CA ASP A 238 -5.97 28.06 88.06
C ASP A 238 -7.13 27.53 87.21
N GLN A 239 -8.21 28.30 87.03
CA GLN A 239 -9.33 27.90 86.17
C GLN A 239 -9.04 28.21 84.69
N THR A 240 -8.40 29.34 84.42
CA THR A 240 -8.00 29.75 83.06
C THR A 240 -6.84 28.95 82.51
N ASP A 241 -5.88 28.53 83.35
CA ASP A 241 -4.75 27.70 82.90
C ASP A 241 -5.24 26.30 82.44
N ASN A 242 -6.25 25.71 83.11
CA ASN A 242 -6.87 24.45 82.68
C ASN A 242 -7.65 24.57 81.36
N GLU A 243 -8.32 25.70 81.11
CA GLU A 243 -9.05 25.95 79.86
C GLU A 243 -8.09 26.18 78.68
N ILE A 244 -6.94 26.84 78.93
CA ILE A 244 -5.86 26.99 77.96
C ILE A 244 -5.22 25.63 77.63
N GLU A 245 -4.95 24.78 78.62
CA GLU A 245 -4.41 23.44 78.38
C GLU A 245 -5.38 22.58 77.57
N SER A 246 -6.68 22.61 77.88
CA SER A 246 -7.71 21.93 77.07
C SER A 246 -7.72 22.41 75.62
N LEU A 247 -7.62 23.72 75.38
CA LEU A 247 -7.57 24.28 74.02
C LEU A 247 -6.28 23.95 73.28
N ILE A 248 -5.16 23.85 74.00
CA ILE A 248 -3.88 23.39 73.44
C ILE A 248 -3.99 21.91 73.05
N ASP A 249 -4.56 21.06 73.90
CA ASP A 249 -4.74 19.64 73.62
C ASP A 249 -5.71 19.39 72.47
N ASP A 250 -6.80 20.16 72.38
CA ASP A 250 -7.73 20.10 71.25
C ASP A 250 -7.05 20.53 69.94
N ASN A 251 -6.19 21.56 69.98
CA ASN A 251 -5.42 22.00 68.81
C ASN A 251 -4.37 20.95 68.40
N ILE A 252 -3.65 20.37 69.37
CA ILE A 252 -2.68 19.29 69.10
C ILE A 252 -3.40 18.06 68.54
N SER A 253 -4.57 17.70 69.08
CA SER A 253 -5.40 16.60 68.59
C SER A 253 -5.87 16.84 67.16
N ALA A 254 -6.33 18.06 66.84
CA ALA A 254 -6.67 18.47 65.49
C ALA A 254 -5.48 18.38 64.53
N GLN A 255 -4.30 18.89 64.93
CA GLN A 255 -3.07 18.80 64.14
C GLN A 255 -2.60 17.35 63.91
N ARG A 256 -2.74 16.47 64.90
CA ARG A 256 -2.42 15.04 64.76
C ARG A 256 -3.37 14.33 63.79
N LYS A 257 -4.66 14.63 63.87
CA LYS A 257 -5.65 14.10 62.92
C LYS A 257 -5.34 14.55 61.50
N ILE A 258 -4.98 15.82 61.32
CA ILE A 258 -4.54 16.40 60.05
C ILE A 258 -3.31 15.66 59.48
N LEU A 259 -2.27 15.47 60.29
CA LEU A 259 -1.07 14.75 59.87
C LEU A 259 -1.37 13.29 59.48
N SER A 260 -2.22 12.60 60.24
CA SER A 260 -2.69 11.25 59.92
C SER A 260 -3.44 11.20 58.59
N ASP A 261 -4.32 12.17 58.33
CA ASP A 261 -5.10 12.20 57.08
C ASP A 261 -4.21 12.55 55.87
N LEU A 262 -3.17 13.37 56.04
CA LEU A 262 -2.15 13.63 55.02
C LEU A 262 -1.30 12.38 54.72
N ASP A 263 -0.92 11.60 55.74
CA ASP A 263 -0.16 10.37 55.53
C ASP A 263 -0.99 9.31 54.77
N LYS A 264 -2.28 9.16 55.09
CA LYS A 264 -3.21 8.28 54.34
C LYS A 264 -3.42 8.71 52.89
N ILE A 265 -3.36 10.01 52.62
CA ILE A 265 -3.43 10.57 51.26
C ILE A 265 -2.14 10.23 50.49
N SER A 266 -0.98 10.43 51.12
CA SER A 266 0.33 10.10 50.54
C SER A 266 0.43 8.62 50.14
N GLU A 267 0.01 7.72 51.02
CA GLU A 267 0.01 6.26 50.77
C GLU A 267 -0.88 5.87 49.58
N LYS A 268 -2.02 6.53 49.39
CA LYS A 268 -2.92 6.27 48.24
C LYS A 268 -2.38 6.78 46.91
N THR A 269 -1.47 7.76 46.92
CA THR A 269 -0.91 8.37 45.69
C THR A 269 0.40 7.73 45.19
N ASN A 270 0.99 6.79 45.92
CA ASN A 270 2.25 6.13 45.55
C ASN A 270 2.06 4.97 44.54
N GLY A 271 1.41 5.23 43.41
CA GLY A 271 1.59 4.44 42.17
C GLY A 271 2.94 4.77 41.49
N PRO A 272 3.40 3.98 40.49
CA PRO A 272 4.73 4.13 39.90
C PRO A 272 5.02 5.58 39.46
N LEU A 273 6.15 6.11 39.95
CA LEU A 273 6.48 7.54 40.01
C LEU A 273 6.41 8.25 38.65
N ASN A 274 5.78 9.41 38.62
CA ASN A 274 6.07 10.47 37.65
C ASN A 274 6.70 11.68 38.38
N ASP A 275 7.53 12.45 37.68
CA ASP A 275 8.36 13.56 38.18
C ASP A 275 7.60 14.64 39.00
N ASN A 276 6.27 14.73 38.90
CA ASN A 276 5.49 15.68 39.69
C ASN A 276 5.24 15.21 41.14
N THR A 277 5.31 13.91 41.43
CA THR A 277 5.09 13.36 42.78
C THR A 277 6.17 13.84 43.75
N GLU A 278 7.41 14.02 43.27
CA GLU A 278 8.54 14.51 44.08
C GLU A 278 8.31 15.96 44.58
N LYS A 279 7.70 16.82 43.76
CA LYS A 279 7.40 18.21 44.14
C LYS A 279 6.38 18.29 45.28
N TYR A 280 5.37 17.42 45.26
CA TYR A 280 4.36 17.37 46.32
C TYR A 280 4.89 16.73 47.61
N GLN A 281 5.75 15.71 47.51
CA GLN A 281 6.44 15.15 48.68
C GLN A 281 7.33 16.18 49.37
N LYS A 282 8.08 16.98 48.61
CA LYS A 282 8.90 18.09 49.14
C LYS A 282 8.04 19.16 49.83
N ALA A 283 6.89 19.53 49.26
CA ALA A 283 5.98 20.49 49.88
C ALA A 283 5.34 19.97 51.18
N ALA A 284 4.92 18.71 51.21
CA ALA A 284 4.37 18.07 52.41
C ALA A 284 5.42 17.93 53.52
N GLN A 285 6.66 17.59 53.17
CA GLN A 285 7.77 17.56 54.12
C GLN A 285 8.08 18.95 54.68
N SER A 286 8.08 19.99 53.85
CA SER A 286 8.28 21.37 54.31
C SER A 286 7.21 21.80 55.32
N LEU A 287 5.94 21.53 55.03
CA LEU A 287 4.84 21.87 55.93
C LEU A 287 4.91 21.09 57.25
N LYS A 288 5.28 19.81 57.20
CA LYS A 288 5.51 18.98 58.40
C LYS A 288 6.60 19.59 59.29
N GLN A 289 7.70 20.08 58.70
CA GLN A 289 8.79 20.72 59.44
C GLN A 289 8.36 22.07 60.05
N GLU A 290 7.55 22.87 59.35
CA GLU A 290 7.00 24.12 59.89
C GLU A 290 6.07 23.89 61.09
N ILE A 291 5.21 22.87 61.02
CA ILE A 291 4.32 22.49 62.14
C ILE A 291 5.14 22.01 63.34
N ILE A 292 6.16 21.18 63.11
CA ILE A 292 7.08 20.72 64.17
C ILE A 292 7.84 21.91 64.79
N ALA A 293 8.30 22.85 63.98
CA ALA A 293 8.99 24.05 64.45
C ALA A 293 8.06 24.95 65.29
N ALA A 294 6.80 25.12 64.87
CA ALA A 294 5.78 25.85 65.60
C ALA A 294 5.43 25.18 66.95
N ALA A 295 5.28 23.85 66.98
CA ALA A 295 5.06 23.10 68.22
C ALA A 295 6.24 23.23 69.20
N ASN A 296 7.48 23.23 68.69
CA ASN A 296 8.69 23.43 69.49
C ASN A 296 8.81 24.86 70.05
N THR A 297 8.40 25.89 69.29
CA THR A 297 8.40 27.28 69.77
C THR A 297 7.32 27.55 70.82
N MET A 298 6.27 26.74 70.88
CA MET A 298 5.22 26.80 71.90
C MET A 298 5.58 26.10 73.23
N GLY A 299 6.79 25.54 73.37
CA GLY A 299 7.28 24.99 74.64
C GLY A 299 6.67 23.63 75.04
N ILE A 300 6.02 22.93 74.11
CA ILE A 300 5.43 21.60 74.36
C ILE A 300 6.56 20.56 74.37
N LYS A 301 7.25 20.45 75.51
CA LYS A 301 8.30 19.44 75.72
C LYS A 301 7.82 18.36 76.68
N LYS A 302 6.97 17.46 76.18
CA LYS A 302 6.94 16.06 76.60
C LYS A 302 6.05 15.25 75.64
N SER A 303 6.54 14.07 75.26
CA SER A 303 5.88 13.07 74.41
C SER A 303 6.04 13.28 72.90
N LEU A 304 7.25 13.03 72.38
CA LEU A 304 7.51 12.39 71.09
C LEU A 304 9.02 12.15 70.95
N THR A 305 9.53 11.16 71.70
CA THR A 305 10.84 10.56 71.46
C THR A 305 10.63 9.08 71.23
N HIS A 306 10.71 8.65 69.98
CA HIS A 306 11.46 7.47 69.53
C HIS A 306 11.46 7.44 68.01
N ILE A 307 12.63 7.68 67.41
CA ILE A 307 13.25 6.96 66.29
C ILE A 307 14.69 7.52 66.18
N ASN A 308 15.63 6.62 65.88
CA ASN A 308 17.05 6.65 66.25
C ASN A 308 17.96 7.66 65.52
N LYS A 309 19.19 7.76 66.04
CA LYS A 309 20.21 8.80 65.87
C LYS A 309 21.21 8.61 64.73
N ASP A 310 21.08 7.61 63.89
CA ASP A 310 22.13 7.16 62.98
C ASP A 310 21.74 7.26 61.51
N GLY A 311 21.17 8.40 61.13
CA GLY A 311 21.05 8.78 59.72
C GLY A 311 22.40 8.71 59.01
N THR A 312 22.67 7.60 58.32
CA THR A 312 23.69 7.51 57.27
C THR A 312 23.26 6.60 56.13
N ILE A 313 23.45 7.19 54.95
CA ILE A 313 23.48 6.63 53.60
C ILE A 313 24.86 5.98 53.41
N ILE A 314 24.92 4.80 52.78
CA ILE A 314 26.15 4.26 52.22
C ILE A 314 26.03 4.34 50.70
N ASN A 315 26.84 5.23 50.12
CA ASN A 315 27.29 5.13 48.73
C ASN A 315 28.47 4.17 48.66
N THR A 316 28.45 3.24 47.72
CA THR A 316 29.67 2.69 47.10
C THR A 316 29.35 2.24 45.68
N GLU A 317 30.06 2.84 44.71
CA GLU A 317 30.22 2.35 43.33
C GLU A 317 31.22 1.18 43.31
N HIS A 318 30.91 0.11 42.57
CA HIS A 318 31.75 -0.43 41.47
C HIS A 318 31.08 -1.66 40.80
N ASP A 319 30.74 -1.48 39.52
CA ASP A 319 31.05 -2.31 38.35
C ASP A 319 30.51 -3.76 38.10
N ILE A 320 29.85 -3.84 36.92
CA ILE A 320 29.90 -4.85 35.84
C ILE A 320 29.11 -6.17 36.00
N LEU A 321 27.94 -6.27 35.34
CA LEU A 321 27.72 -7.06 34.12
C LEU A 321 26.31 -6.78 33.54
N SER A 322 26.28 -6.59 32.23
CA SER A 322 25.18 -6.14 31.39
C SER A 322 24.16 -7.24 31.03
N GLU A 323 22.89 -6.98 31.29
CA GLU A 323 21.75 -7.57 30.56
C GLU A 323 20.91 -6.42 30.00
N SER A 324 21.10 -6.11 28.72
CA SER A 324 20.27 -5.14 28.01
C SER A 324 19.02 -5.83 27.46
N THR A 325 17.94 -5.77 28.24
CA THR A 325 16.59 -5.82 27.71
C THR A 325 16.35 -4.59 26.83
N TYR A 326 16.16 -4.81 25.54
CA TYR A 326 15.86 -3.76 24.57
C TYR A 326 14.43 -3.26 24.79
N THR A 327 14.27 -2.11 25.44
CA THR A 327 13.03 -1.33 25.41
C THR A 327 13.07 -0.43 24.18
N MET A 328 12.24 -0.74 23.18
CA MET A 328 12.07 0.12 22.01
C MET A 328 11.44 1.45 22.41
N SER A 329 12.11 2.56 22.04
CA SER A 329 11.58 3.92 22.17
C SER A 329 10.41 4.14 21.18
N PRO A 330 9.34 4.88 21.57
CA PRO A 330 8.20 5.19 20.70
C PRO A 330 8.58 5.84 19.35
N ASP A 331 9.71 6.54 19.28
CA ASP A 331 10.16 7.24 18.07
C ASP A 331 10.68 6.32 16.95
N HIS A 332 10.91 5.02 17.21
CA HIS A 332 11.28 4.05 16.17
C HIS A 332 10.08 3.39 15.48
N ILE A 333 8.91 3.38 16.12
CA ILE A 333 7.70 2.75 15.54
C ILE A 333 7.13 3.62 14.41
N THR A 334 7.24 4.95 14.52
CA THR A 334 6.80 5.90 13.50
C THR A 334 7.67 5.84 12.24
N SER A 335 9.00 5.74 12.38
CA SER A 335 9.92 5.65 11.23
C SER A 335 9.75 4.35 10.43
N THR A 336 9.65 3.19 11.09
CA THR A 336 9.47 1.91 10.38
C THR A 336 8.06 1.76 9.80
N GLY A 337 7.05 2.36 10.45
CA GLY A 337 5.69 2.46 9.92
C GLY A 337 5.62 3.31 8.65
N GLU A 338 6.30 4.47 8.62
CA GLU A 338 6.39 5.33 7.44
C GLU A 338 7.10 4.64 6.26
N THR A 339 8.19 3.89 6.49
CA THR A 339 8.89 3.20 5.38
C THR A 339 8.03 2.10 4.75
N VAL A 340 7.29 1.34 5.57
CA VAL A 340 6.37 0.29 5.09
C VAL A 340 5.15 0.90 4.37
N ILE A 341 4.58 1.99 4.90
CA ILE A 341 3.49 2.73 4.24
C ILE A 341 3.94 3.31 2.89
N ASN A 342 5.16 3.85 2.83
CA ASN A 342 5.74 4.37 1.60
C ASN A 342 5.95 3.26 0.56
N PHE A 343 6.47 2.09 0.95
CA PHE A 343 6.64 0.93 0.06
C PHE A 343 5.32 0.34 -0.48
N ILE A 344 4.23 0.45 0.28
CA ILE A 344 2.92 -0.04 -0.17
C ILE A 344 2.21 0.98 -1.06
N ASN A 345 2.24 2.26 -0.69
CA ASN A 345 1.77 3.34 -1.57
C ASN A 345 2.53 3.33 -2.91
N LEU A 346 3.81 2.93 -2.88
CA LEU A 346 4.65 2.61 -4.04
C LEU A 346 3.99 1.60 -4.98
N SER A 347 3.59 0.46 -4.42
CA SER A 347 3.06 -0.69 -5.18
C SER A 347 1.67 -0.42 -5.74
N LEU A 348 0.89 0.45 -5.09
CA LEU A 348 -0.46 0.84 -5.52
C LEU A 348 -0.45 1.93 -6.60
N ARG A 349 0.52 2.86 -6.60
CA ARG A 349 0.62 3.91 -7.63
C ARG A 349 0.96 3.37 -9.03
N PHE A 350 1.77 2.31 -9.12
CA PHE A 350 2.03 1.63 -10.40
C PHE A 350 0.76 1.05 -11.06
N ASP A 351 -0.27 0.74 -10.27
CA ASP A 351 -1.54 0.19 -10.75
C ASP A 351 -2.54 1.30 -11.19
N ASP A 352 -2.37 2.53 -10.68
CA ASP A 352 -3.28 3.64 -10.99
C ASP A 352 -2.76 4.53 -12.14
N ASP A 353 -1.45 4.71 -12.28
CA ASP A 353 -0.86 5.41 -13.45
C ASP A 353 -1.04 4.62 -14.76
N PHE A 354 -1.34 3.31 -14.68
CA PHE A 354 -1.67 2.47 -15.84
C PHE A 354 -3.16 2.45 -16.20
N LYS A 355 -4.04 3.01 -15.34
CA LYS A 355 -5.50 3.09 -15.57
C LYS A 355 -5.95 4.35 -16.33
N GLU A 356 -5.02 5.15 -16.84
CA GLU A 356 -5.33 6.26 -17.76
C GLU A 356 -5.71 5.81 -19.19
N ASP A 357 -6.07 4.53 -19.39
CA ASP A 357 -6.81 4.16 -20.59
C ASP A 357 -8.24 4.70 -20.48
N THR A 358 -8.49 5.82 -21.16
CA THR A 358 -9.76 6.57 -21.21
C THR A 358 -10.96 5.67 -21.57
N ASN A 359 -10.69 4.50 -22.17
CA ASN A 359 -11.69 3.48 -22.50
C ASN A 359 -12.20 2.70 -21.29
N ILE A 360 -11.36 2.44 -20.28
CA ILE A 360 -11.73 1.68 -19.07
C ILE A 360 -12.58 2.55 -18.15
N ASN A 361 -12.22 3.83 -17.98
CA ASN A 361 -13.02 4.77 -17.19
C ASN A 361 -14.41 5.01 -17.79
N ASN A 362 -14.50 5.09 -19.12
CA ASN A 362 -15.80 5.18 -19.81
C ASN A 362 -16.62 3.89 -19.69
N PHE A 363 -15.99 2.71 -19.74
CA PHE A 363 -16.66 1.44 -19.49
C PHE A 363 -17.23 1.36 -18.08
N MET A 364 -16.44 1.72 -17.06
CA MET A 364 -16.87 1.70 -15.66
C MET A 364 -17.97 2.72 -15.36
N LYS A 365 -17.95 3.87 -16.04
CA LYS A 365 -19.03 4.87 -15.96
C LYS A 365 -20.35 4.32 -16.51
N ILE A 366 -20.34 3.71 -17.71
CA ILE A 366 -21.52 3.07 -18.32
C ILE A 366 -22.03 1.91 -17.45
N TYR A 367 -21.12 1.10 -16.91
CA TYR A 367 -21.47 -0.05 -16.07
C TYR A 367 -22.19 0.37 -14.77
N LYS A 368 -21.79 1.50 -14.18
CA LYS A 368 -22.38 2.07 -12.95
C LYS A 368 -23.68 2.82 -13.20
N THR A 369 -23.89 3.42 -14.37
CA THR A 369 -25.10 4.20 -14.68
C THR A 369 -26.18 3.41 -15.42
N SER A 370 -25.87 2.21 -15.92
CA SER A 370 -26.84 1.34 -16.58
C SER A 370 -27.87 0.78 -15.59
N LYS A 371 -29.17 1.01 -15.87
CA LYS A 371 -30.32 0.55 -15.07
C LYS A 371 -30.62 -0.96 -15.19
N HIS A 372 -29.77 -1.70 -15.90
CA HIS A 372 -29.97 -3.12 -16.15
C HIS A 372 -29.35 -3.97 -15.05
N ASP A 373 -30.12 -4.86 -14.42
CA ASP A 373 -29.60 -5.71 -13.33
C ASP A 373 -28.72 -6.87 -13.83
N SER A 374 -28.80 -7.20 -15.12
CA SER A 374 -28.06 -8.32 -15.71
C SER A 374 -26.73 -7.89 -16.36
N PRO A 375 -25.59 -8.52 -15.99
CA PRO A 375 -24.29 -8.27 -16.62
C PRO A 375 -24.28 -8.44 -18.14
N ALA A 376 -25.12 -9.33 -18.68
CA ALA A 376 -25.23 -9.58 -20.12
C ALA A 376 -25.86 -8.40 -20.88
N GLU A 377 -26.80 -7.68 -20.25
CA GLU A 377 -27.44 -6.49 -20.85
C GLU A 377 -26.51 -5.29 -20.83
N LYS A 378 -25.77 -5.08 -19.72
CA LYS A 378 -24.73 -4.04 -19.61
C LYS A 378 -23.65 -4.22 -20.69
N TYR A 379 -23.27 -5.45 -20.99
CA TYR A 379 -22.29 -5.75 -22.03
C TYR A 379 -22.81 -5.47 -23.46
N LYS A 380 -24.11 -5.71 -23.72
CA LYS A 380 -24.74 -5.33 -25.00
C LYS A 380 -24.76 -3.82 -25.19
N GLU A 381 -25.04 -3.06 -24.15
CA GLU A 381 -25.08 -1.59 -24.17
C GLU A 381 -23.69 -0.99 -24.45
N TYR A 382 -22.63 -1.55 -23.83
CA TYR A 382 -21.25 -1.18 -24.13
C TYR A 382 -20.85 -1.43 -25.59
N LYS A 383 -21.23 -2.58 -26.17
CA LYS A 383 -20.97 -2.86 -27.59
C LYS A 383 -21.66 -1.85 -28.51
N LYS A 384 -22.85 -1.37 -28.16
CA LYS A 384 -23.58 -0.35 -28.92
C LYS A 384 -22.86 1.01 -28.87
N TYR A 385 -22.39 1.42 -27.69
CA TYR A 385 -21.58 2.62 -27.50
C TYR A 385 -20.25 2.59 -28.28
N LYS A 386 -19.53 1.45 -28.24
CA LYS A 386 -18.27 1.30 -28.98
C LYS A 386 -18.48 1.40 -30.50
N LYS A 387 -19.62 0.93 -31.01
CA LYS A 387 -19.97 0.99 -32.42
C LYS A 387 -20.39 2.39 -32.88
N SER A 388 -20.99 3.21 -32.02
CA SER A 388 -21.39 4.58 -32.37
C SER A 388 -20.23 5.59 -32.34
N ASN A 389 -19.15 5.27 -31.62
CA ASN A 389 -18.00 6.17 -31.44
C ASN A 389 -16.76 5.75 -32.23
N GLN A 390 -16.85 4.73 -33.08
CA GLN A 390 -15.86 4.51 -34.13
C GLN A 390 -16.14 5.49 -35.27
N THR A 391 -15.30 6.52 -35.38
CA THR A 391 -15.31 7.44 -36.52
C THR A 391 -15.21 6.63 -37.81
N PRO A 392 -16.07 6.86 -38.81
CA PRO A 392 -15.96 6.18 -40.10
C PRO A 392 -14.59 6.51 -40.70
N ALA A 393 -13.90 5.46 -41.15
CA ALA A 393 -12.60 5.54 -41.81
C ALA A 393 -12.69 6.16 -43.19
#